data_AF-A0AAP0N987-F1
#
_entry.id   AF-A0AAP0N987-F1
#
_cell.length_a   1.000
_cell.length_b   1.000
_cell.length_c   1.000
_cell.angle_alpha   90.00
_cell.angle_beta   90.00
_cell.angle_gamma   90.00
#
_symmetry.space_group_name_H-M   'P 1'
#
loop_
_entity.id
_entity.type
_entity.pdbx_description
1 polymer ?
#
loop_
_entity_poly.entity_id
_entity_poly.type
_entity_poly.pdbx_seq_one_letter_code
_entity_poly.pdbx_strand_id
1 'polypeptide(L)'
;MEAKGGVFDERNISHTENEEDDEVMVDDDGNEVEGEEISEVAVKASYEAKIRELFSNINSTEVKLCSHASKEFIRLLKSKTGGELLHQYVRTSSGFSELLEAWKLQQGKPGMSYILSLIYAILNHPDGKYRPNDSGRIAISRVLDKFARLIVEEKLGDVYKELNSKEAKHQNAALLLMASIVRRGSGLASEVAKSFDFKLPIFSKLAEYRQKQSEKKRKHSTRKSFIWFAMSFLEVGKPGLLRWVLQQKEMYSGVFCGLGNDDDETVDYVLSTLRDRVLTPESLVPTWSSECSLWECYFGAVNQHFWKGEWRACSGVGTQGSTYGLH
;
A
#
# COMPACT_ATOMS: atom_id res chain seq x y z
N MET A 1 55.52 -46.32 7.71
CA MET A 1 56.62 -45.35 7.95
C MET A 1 56.41 -44.19 6.96
N GLU A 2 56.71 -42.96 7.41
CA GLU A 2 56.14 -41.65 7.00
C GLU A 2 54.78 -41.40 7.68
N ALA A 3 54.64 -40.71 8.84
CA ALA A 3 55.07 -39.38 9.31
C ALA A 3 54.36 -38.23 8.55
N LYS A 4 53.85 -37.15 9.15
CA LYS A 4 53.49 -36.67 10.50
C LYS A 4 52.93 -35.24 10.28
N GLY A 5 52.08 -34.74 11.18
CA GLY A 5 51.69 -33.32 11.31
C GLY A 5 50.20 -33.10 10.99
N GLY A 6 49.31 -32.72 11.91
CA GLY A 6 49.39 -31.65 12.92
C GLY A 6 48.88 -30.36 12.25
N VAL A 7 47.84 -29.64 12.70
CA VAL A 7 47.59 -29.04 14.03
C VAL A 7 46.27 -28.21 13.94
N PHE A 8 45.54 -28.11 15.08
CA PHE A 8 44.55 -27.08 15.54
C PHE A 8 43.32 -26.72 14.69
N ASP A 9 42.09 -26.89 15.18
CA ASP A 9 41.32 -26.13 16.20
C ASP A 9 40.55 -24.96 15.55
N GLU A 10 39.21 -25.02 15.56
CA GLU A 10 38.41 -24.02 16.26
C GLU A 10 36.91 -24.30 16.15
N ARG A 11 36.26 -24.10 17.30
CA ARG A 11 34.83 -24.07 17.54
C ARG A 11 34.17 -22.97 16.70
N ASN A 12 33.02 -23.27 16.09
CA ASN A 12 31.97 -22.28 15.80
C ASN A 12 30.69 -22.87 16.41
N ILE A 13 30.38 -22.60 17.68
CA ILE A 13 29.73 -21.37 18.20
C ILE A 13 28.58 -20.92 17.29
N SER A 14 27.40 -21.33 17.74
CA SER A 14 26.08 -20.79 17.45
C SER A 14 26.05 -19.26 17.49
N HIS A 15 25.55 -18.64 16.42
CA HIS A 15 24.76 -17.42 16.54
C HIS A 15 23.35 -17.70 16.02
N THR A 16 22.54 -18.24 16.93
CA THR A 16 21.12 -17.91 17.05
C THR A 16 21.01 -16.41 17.29
N GLU A 17 20.67 -15.65 16.26
CA GLU A 17 20.07 -14.34 16.47
C GLU A 17 18.59 -14.59 16.73
N ASN A 18 18.22 -14.38 17.99
CA ASN A 18 16.85 -14.33 18.46
C ASN A 18 16.14 -13.18 17.73
N GLU A 19 15.26 -13.53 16.80
CA GLU A 19 14.16 -12.65 16.43
C GLU A 19 13.13 -12.76 17.56
N GLU A 20 13.22 -11.86 18.53
CA GLU A 20 12.12 -11.63 19.46
C GLU A 20 10.96 -11.00 18.65
N ASP A 21 9.92 -11.82 18.52
CA ASP A 21 8.57 -11.42 18.16
C ASP A 21 8.12 -10.28 19.07
N ASP A 22 7.31 -9.34 18.55
CA ASP A 22 6.17 -8.93 19.35
C ASP A 22 4.98 -8.43 18.54
N GLU A 23 3.85 -8.85 19.07
CA GLU A 23 2.51 -8.79 18.52
C GLU A 23 1.93 -7.38 18.56
N VAL A 24 0.89 -7.17 17.75
CA VAL A 24 0.07 -5.97 17.77
C VAL A 24 -0.80 -6.03 19.03
N MET A 25 -0.29 -5.49 20.14
CA MET A 25 -1.07 -5.30 21.36
C MET A 25 -1.95 -4.05 21.21
N VAL A 26 -3.25 -4.30 21.35
CA VAL A 26 -4.29 -3.30 21.62
C VAL A 26 -4.35 -3.18 23.14
N ASP A 27 -3.96 -2.04 23.70
CA ASP A 27 -4.36 -1.67 25.05
C ASP A 27 -4.72 -0.17 25.08
N ASP A 28 -5.95 0.03 25.56
CA ASP A 28 -6.60 1.26 25.96
C ASP A 28 -6.13 1.58 27.39
N ASP A 29 -5.49 2.73 27.59
CA ASP A 29 -5.52 3.35 28.91
C ASP A 29 -5.43 4.87 28.80
N GLY A 30 -6.46 5.51 29.33
CA GLY A 30 -6.60 6.95 29.41
C GLY A 30 -5.76 7.48 30.56
N ASN A 31 -4.85 8.39 30.26
CA ASN A 31 -4.34 9.31 31.28
C ASN A 31 -4.34 10.72 30.71
N GLU A 32 -5.30 11.51 31.17
CA GLU A 32 -5.32 12.96 31.01
C GLU A 32 -4.17 13.53 31.85
N VAL A 33 -3.26 14.23 31.18
CA VAL A 33 -2.27 15.06 31.87
C VAL A 33 -2.45 16.49 31.36
N GLU A 34 -2.79 17.35 32.31
CA GLU A 34 -3.00 18.79 32.16
C GLU A 34 -1.76 19.48 31.57
N GLY A 35 -2.03 20.59 30.87
CA GLY A 35 -1.15 21.13 29.84
C GLY A 35 0.12 21.84 30.29
N GLU A 36 1.03 21.95 29.32
CA GLU A 36 1.99 23.04 29.21
C GLU A 36 1.81 23.69 27.84
N GLU A 37 1.57 25.00 27.83
CA GLU A 37 1.41 25.81 26.63
C GLU A 37 2.80 26.04 26.00
N ILE A 38 3.30 25.03 25.30
CA ILE A 38 4.57 25.09 24.56
C ILE A 38 4.37 26.03 23.36
N SER A 39 5.17 27.08 23.25
CA SER A 39 5.09 28.02 22.12
C SER A 39 5.22 27.29 20.77
N GLU A 40 4.39 27.66 19.80
CA GLU A 40 4.36 27.07 18.45
C GLU A 40 5.75 27.11 17.75
N VAL A 41 6.58 28.09 18.11
CA VAL A 41 7.95 28.24 17.62
C VAL A 41 8.89 27.15 18.17
N ALA A 42 8.78 26.81 19.45
CA ALA A 42 9.58 25.76 20.08
C ALA A 42 9.23 24.37 19.51
N VAL A 43 7.95 24.11 19.24
CA VAL A 43 7.48 22.87 18.61
C VAL A 43 8.04 22.72 17.19
N LYS A 44 8.01 23.79 16.39
CA LYS A 44 8.57 23.80 15.02
C LYS A 44 10.08 23.54 15.03
N ALA A 45 10.82 24.19 15.91
CA ALA A 45 12.27 24.00 16.03
C ALA A 45 12.62 22.56 16.45
N SER A 46 11.82 21.96 17.34
CA SER A 46 11.95 20.54 17.74
C SER A 46 11.75 19.60 16.55
N TYR A 47 10.70 19.82 15.74
CA TYR A 47 10.48 19.01 14.54
C TYR A 47 11.58 19.16 13.50
N GLU A 48 12.07 20.38 13.25
CA GLU A 48 13.17 20.57 12.31
C GLU A 48 14.44 19.86 12.74
N ALA A 49 14.80 19.93 14.02
CA ALA A 49 15.95 19.20 14.55
C ALA A 49 15.77 17.68 14.38
N LYS A 50 14.56 17.17 14.70
CA LYS A 50 14.27 15.74 14.57
C LYS A 50 14.29 15.26 13.12
N ILE A 51 13.73 16.04 12.19
CA ILE A 51 13.75 15.75 10.75
C ILE A 51 15.19 15.70 10.24
N ARG A 52 16.05 16.65 10.63
CA ARG A 52 17.47 16.66 10.25
C ARG A 52 18.22 15.44 10.76
N GLU A 53 18.01 15.07 12.02
CA GLU A 53 18.58 13.86 12.62
C GLU A 53 18.17 12.60 11.83
N LEU A 54 16.87 12.44 11.57
CA LEU A 54 16.34 11.30 10.81
C LEU A 54 16.95 11.22 9.41
N PHE A 55 17.05 12.34 8.68
CA PHE A 55 17.62 12.35 7.33
C PHE A 55 19.13 12.11 7.31
N SER A 56 19.87 12.50 8.35
CA SER A 56 21.26 12.11 8.51
C SER A 56 21.41 10.59 8.57
N ASN A 57 20.52 9.91 9.31
CA ASN A 57 20.55 8.46 9.46
C ASN A 57 19.96 7.71 8.26
N ILE A 58 18.92 8.25 7.62
CA ILE A 58 18.32 7.70 6.38
C ILE A 58 19.33 7.71 5.23
N ASN A 59 20.15 8.76 5.12
CA ASN A 59 21.22 8.88 4.13
C ASN A 59 22.52 8.17 4.54
N SER A 60 22.51 7.36 5.60
CA SER A 60 23.64 6.52 5.95
C SER A 60 23.79 5.34 4.97
N THR A 61 25.03 4.95 4.70
CA THR A 61 25.36 3.72 3.97
C THR A 61 24.99 2.46 4.76
N GLU A 62 24.87 2.58 6.09
CA GLU A 62 24.51 1.48 6.97
C GLU A 62 23.00 1.19 6.91
N VAL A 63 22.64 0.00 6.41
CA VAL A 63 21.25 -0.43 6.28
C VAL A 63 20.51 -0.42 7.62
N LYS A 64 21.19 -0.75 8.73
CA LYS A 64 20.57 -0.74 10.07
C LYS A 64 20.14 0.68 10.46
N LEU A 65 21.00 1.68 10.31
CA LEU A 65 20.68 3.09 10.59
C LEU A 65 19.56 3.61 9.68
N CYS A 66 19.65 3.35 8.37
CA CYS A 66 18.61 3.73 7.41
C CYS A 66 17.26 3.09 7.78
N SER A 67 17.26 1.81 8.14
CA SER A 67 16.04 1.08 8.50
C SER A 67 15.42 1.60 9.79
N HIS A 68 16.22 1.87 10.82
CA HIS A 68 15.75 2.38 12.10
C HIS A 68 15.15 3.77 11.95
N ALA A 69 15.88 4.68 11.30
CA ALA A 69 15.41 6.04 11.07
C ALA A 69 14.16 6.09 10.17
N SER A 70 14.08 5.25 9.12
CA SER A 70 12.88 5.17 8.28
C SER A 70 11.66 4.69 9.09
N LYS A 71 11.81 3.66 9.92
CA LYS A 71 10.75 3.15 10.79
C LYS A 71 10.33 4.17 11.83
N GLU A 72 11.29 4.87 12.43
CA GLU A 72 11.02 5.94 13.40
C GLU A 72 10.24 7.08 12.75
N PHE A 73 10.63 7.52 11.56
CA PHE A 73 9.91 8.57 10.85
C PHE A 73 8.49 8.12 10.49
N ILE A 74 8.30 6.89 9.99
CA ILE A 74 6.95 6.33 9.76
C ILE A 74 6.12 6.33 11.05
N ARG A 75 6.72 5.97 12.19
CA ARG A 75 6.03 5.99 13.50
C ARG A 75 5.60 7.39 13.90
N LEU A 76 6.47 8.39 13.71
CA LEU A 76 6.15 9.78 14.00
C LEU A 76 5.04 10.32 13.08
N LEU A 77 5.06 9.96 11.79
CA LEU A 77 3.99 10.30 10.85
C LEU A 77 2.64 9.68 11.24
N LYS A 78 2.63 8.53 11.92
CA LYS A 78 1.38 7.90 12.42
C LYS A 78 0.91 8.44 13.76
N SER A 79 1.70 9.29 14.42
CA SER A 79 1.35 9.86 15.72
C SER A 79 0.24 10.90 15.60
N LYS A 80 -0.35 11.31 16.73
CA LYS A 80 -1.39 12.36 16.78
C LYS A 80 -0.91 13.68 16.15
N THR A 81 0.40 13.96 16.21
CA THR A 81 1.01 15.18 15.64
C THR A 81 1.73 14.92 14.31
N GLY A 82 1.43 13.81 13.64
CA GLY A 82 2.08 13.41 12.39
C GLY A 82 1.79 14.38 11.24
N GLY A 83 0.62 15.02 11.24
CA GLY A 83 0.22 16.04 10.28
C GLY A 83 1.10 17.28 10.33
N GLU A 84 1.35 17.82 11.54
CA GLU A 84 2.22 18.98 11.75
C GLU A 84 3.66 18.66 11.33
N LEU A 85 4.16 17.48 11.68
CA LEU A 85 5.48 17.00 11.26
C LEU A 85 5.60 16.94 9.74
N LEU A 86 4.61 16.36 9.06
CA LEU A 86 4.56 16.29 7.60
C LEU A 86 4.56 17.69 6.97
N HIS A 87 3.73 18.59 7.50
CA HIS A 87 3.63 19.96 7.00
C HIS A 87 4.94 20.71 7.18
N GLN A 88 5.59 20.53 8.32
CA GLN A 88 6.91 21.11 8.57
C GLN A 88 7.94 20.54 7.58
N TYR A 89 8.00 19.22 7.42
CA TYR A 89 8.93 18.59 6.48
C TYR A 89 8.78 19.13 5.06
N VAL A 90 7.56 19.14 4.52
CA VAL A 90 7.29 19.58 3.15
C VAL A 90 7.59 21.07 2.94
N ARG A 91 7.42 21.90 3.98
CA ARG A 91 7.78 23.34 3.94
C ARG A 91 9.29 23.55 3.98
N THR A 92 10.01 22.77 4.78
CA THR A 92 11.47 22.88 4.91
C THR A 92 12.20 22.26 3.71
N SER A 93 11.69 21.16 3.16
CA SER A 93 12.24 20.49 1.96
C SER A 93 11.15 20.18 0.94
N SER A 94 10.82 21.18 0.11
CA SER A 94 9.83 21.02 -0.95
C SER A 94 10.33 20.22 -2.16
N GLY A 95 11.65 19.97 -2.23
CA GLY A 95 12.29 19.23 -3.32
C GLY A 95 12.50 17.75 -3.03
N PHE A 96 12.33 17.31 -1.77
CA PHE A 96 12.58 15.93 -1.32
C PHE A 96 13.96 15.38 -1.76
N SER A 97 14.97 16.25 -1.88
CA SER A 97 16.31 15.86 -2.31
C SER A 97 16.90 14.82 -1.37
N GLU A 98 16.62 14.91 -0.07
CA GLU A 98 17.09 13.95 0.92
C GLU A 98 16.52 12.55 0.68
N LEU A 99 15.23 12.44 0.31
CA LEU A 99 14.62 11.15 -0.05
C LEU A 99 15.15 10.63 -1.38
N LEU A 100 15.42 11.51 -2.34
CA LEU A 100 15.99 11.12 -3.63
C LEU A 100 17.43 10.65 -3.51
N GLU A 101 18.24 11.28 -2.66
CA GLU A 101 19.59 10.80 -2.36
C GLU A 101 19.55 9.48 -1.60
N ALA A 102 18.66 9.33 -0.62
CA ALA A 102 18.43 8.04 0.06
C ALA A 102 18.03 6.94 -0.93
N TRP A 103 17.12 7.25 -1.86
CA TRP A 103 16.68 6.35 -2.93
C TRP A 103 17.85 5.89 -3.79
N LYS A 104 18.66 6.82 -4.30
CA LYS A 104 19.85 6.51 -5.10
C LYS A 104 20.85 5.67 -4.31
N LEU A 105 21.09 6.03 -3.06
CA LEU A 105 22.04 5.34 -2.19
C LEU A 105 21.63 3.89 -1.92
N GLN A 106 20.34 3.64 -1.73
CA GLN A 106 19.79 2.34 -1.39
C GLN A 106 19.34 1.51 -2.59
N GLN A 107 19.46 2.03 -3.81
CA GLN A 107 19.08 1.33 -5.04
C GLN A 107 19.77 -0.04 -5.15
N GLY A 108 18.99 -1.11 -5.31
CA GLY A 108 19.49 -2.48 -5.38
C GLY A 108 20.03 -3.05 -4.06
N LYS A 109 19.87 -2.33 -2.95
CA LYS A 109 20.30 -2.75 -1.60
C LYS A 109 19.08 -3.12 -0.73
N PRO A 110 19.27 -3.89 0.36
CA PRO A 110 18.18 -4.22 1.29
C PRO A 110 17.48 -2.99 1.90
N GLY A 111 18.21 -1.86 1.99
CA GLY A 111 17.69 -0.58 2.47
C GLY A 111 16.55 -0.01 1.64
N MET A 112 16.46 -0.37 0.34
CA MET A 112 15.49 0.20 -0.59
C MET A 112 14.05 0.07 -0.11
N SER A 113 13.69 -1.13 0.39
CA SER A 113 12.36 -1.42 0.91
C SER A 113 11.91 -0.45 2.03
N TYR A 114 12.84 0.05 2.85
CA TYR A 114 12.54 1.01 3.91
C TYR A 114 12.30 2.41 3.35
N ILE A 115 13.08 2.83 2.35
CA ILE A 115 12.89 4.11 1.66
C ILE A 115 11.54 4.15 0.93
N LEU A 116 11.20 3.09 0.19
CA LEU A 116 9.90 2.96 -0.46
C LEU A 116 8.75 3.03 0.55
N SER A 117 8.91 2.35 1.70
CA SER A 117 7.90 2.34 2.77
C SER A 117 7.73 3.71 3.43
N LEU A 118 8.82 4.48 3.59
CA LEU A 118 8.78 5.84 4.11
C LEU A 118 8.06 6.77 3.14
N ILE A 119 8.41 6.72 1.86
CA ILE A 119 7.75 7.54 0.83
C ILE A 119 6.26 7.17 0.74
N TYR A 120 5.93 5.87 0.79
CA TYR A 120 4.55 5.41 0.91
C TYR A 120 3.81 6.07 2.07
N ALA A 121 4.39 6.08 3.28
CA ALA A 121 3.78 6.68 4.45
C ALA A 121 3.56 8.20 4.28
N ILE A 122 4.53 8.91 3.69
CA ILE A 122 4.45 10.34 3.40
C ILE A 122 3.33 10.62 2.38
N LEU A 123 3.30 9.89 1.26
CA LEU A 123 2.34 10.12 0.18
C LEU A 123 0.91 9.72 0.55
N ASN A 124 0.74 8.73 1.43
CA ASN A 124 -0.56 8.22 1.86
C ASN A 124 -1.12 8.95 3.10
N HIS A 125 -0.35 9.86 3.71
CA HIS A 125 -0.76 10.56 4.93
C HIS A 125 -2.04 11.40 4.71
N PRO A 126 -3.08 11.30 5.58
CA PRO A 126 -4.34 12.04 5.40
C PRO A 126 -4.17 13.56 5.31
N ASP A 127 -3.26 14.14 6.11
CA ASP A 127 -2.99 15.58 6.09
C ASP A 127 -2.14 16.05 4.91
N GLY A 128 -1.63 15.12 4.10
CA GLY A 128 -0.96 15.38 2.83
C GLY A 128 -1.87 15.25 1.60
N LYS A 129 -3.16 14.91 1.79
CA LYS A 129 -4.15 14.80 0.71
C LYS A 129 -4.84 16.13 0.45
N TYR A 130 -5.23 16.34 -0.81
CA TYR A 130 -5.99 17.51 -1.20
C TYR A 130 -7.31 17.59 -0.44
N ARG A 131 -7.53 18.72 0.23
CA ARG A 131 -8.79 19.05 0.89
C ARG A 131 -9.28 20.41 0.38
N PRO A 132 -10.45 20.50 -0.24
CA PRO A 132 -11.04 21.79 -0.60
C PRO A 132 -11.13 22.69 0.63
N ASN A 133 -10.91 24.01 0.44
CA ASN A 133 -11.01 25.04 1.47
C ASN A 133 -9.94 25.01 2.59
N ASP A 134 -8.96 24.13 2.53
CA ASP A 134 -7.79 24.15 3.42
C ASP A 134 -6.54 24.57 2.62
N SER A 135 -6.23 25.86 2.65
CA SER A 135 -5.12 26.44 1.87
C SER A 135 -3.77 25.81 2.22
N GLY A 136 -3.56 25.45 3.50
CA GLY A 136 -2.39 24.74 3.97
C GLY A 136 -2.26 23.38 3.31
N ARG A 137 -3.28 22.53 3.41
CA ARG A 137 -3.29 21.20 2.77
C ARG A 137 -3.24 21.26 1.26
N ILE A 138 -3.82 22.28 0.63
CA ILE A 138 -3.74 22.47 -0.82
C ILE A 138 -2.27 22.67 -1.25
N ALA A 139 -1.52 23.52 -0.55
CA ALA A 139 -0.12 23.75 -0.84
C ALA A 139 0.71 22.48 -0.65
N ILE A 140 0.52 21.79 0.49
CA ILE A 140 1.22 20.53 0.81
C ILE A 140 0.90 19.44 -0.22
N SER A 141 -0.39 19.26 -0.57
CA SER A 141 -0.80 18.27 -1.56
C SER A 141 -0.15 18.50 -2.91
N ARG A 142 -0.06 19.74 -3.40
CA ARG A 142 0.58 20.06 -4.69
C ARG A 142 2.05 19.69 -4.71
N VAL A 143 2.77 19.93 -3.62
CA VAL A 143 4.19 19.58 -3.50
C VAL A 143 4.38 18.07 -3.51
N LEU A 144 3.54 17.33 -2.75
CA LEU A 144 3.56 15.87 -2.75
C LEU A 144 3.12 15.27 -4.09
N ASP A 145 2.15 15.86 -4.79
CA ASP A 145 1.71 15.43 -6.13
C ASP A 145 2.82 15.60 -7.16
N LYS A 146 3.58 16.69 -7.07
CA LYS A 146 4.76 16.92 -7.92
C LYS A 146 5.84 15.86 -7.66
N PHE A 147 6.09 15.53 -6.39
CA PHE A 147 7.05 14.48 -6.05
C PHE A 147 6.60 13.09 -6.51
N ALA A 148 5.32 12.74 -6.30
CA ALA A 148 4.75 11.49 -6.77
C ALA A 148 4.87 11.34 -8.30
N ARG A 149 4.64 12.42 -9.05
CA ARG A 149 4.81 12.47 -10.50
C ARG A 149 6.27 12.21 -10.92
N LEU A 150 7.23 12.83 -10.23
CA LEU A 150 8.66 12.61 -10.49
C LEU A 150 9.04 11.13 -10.31
N ILE A 151 8.47 10.43 -9.31
CA ILE A 151 8.71 8.99 -9.12
C ILE A 151 8.20 8.19 -10.33
N VAL A 152 7.00 8.51 -10.83
CA VAL A 152 6.42 7.84 -12.02
C VAL A 152 7.25 8.10 -13.27
N GLU A 153 7.74 9.33 -13.45
CA GLU A 153 8.50 9.74 -14.63
C GLU A 153 9.93 9.21 -14.64
N GLU A 154 10.62 9.22 -13.50
CA GLU A 154 12.06 8.95 -13.45
C GLU A 154 12.45 7.63 -12.76
N LYS A 155 11.62 7.12 -11.85
CA LYS A 155 12.01 6.04 -10.92
C LYS A 155 11.25 4.73 -11.15
N LEU A 156 10.37 4.67 -12.15
CA LEU A 156 9.58 3.49 -12.44
C LEU A 156 10.44 2.25 -12.77
N GLY A 157 11.58 2.46 -13.42
CA GLY A 157 12.56 1.39 -13.67
C GLY A 157 13.08 0.73 -12.39
N ASP A 158 13.24 1.50 -11.31
CA ASP A 158 13.64 0.95 -10.00
C ASP A 158 12.50 0.25 -9.31
N VAL A 159 11.28 0.80 -9.39
CA VAL A 159 10.07 0.12 -8.91
C VAL A 159 9.94 -1.26 -9.56
N TYR A 160 10.22 -1.39 -10.86
CA TYR A 160 10.22 -2.70 -11.52
C TYR A 160 11.29 -3.66 -11.01
N LYS A 161 12.49 -3.19 -10.69
CA LYS A 161 13.53 -4.05 -10.08
C LYS A 161 13.06 -4.58 -8.72
N GLU A 162 12.45 -3.72 -7.92
CA GLU A 162 11.94 -4.06 -6.59
C GLU A 162 10.74 -5.02 -6.66
N LEU A 163 9.83 -4.83 -7.61
CA LEU A 163 8.73 -5.77 -7.90
C LEU A 163 9.26 -7.14 -8.33
N ASN A 164 10.31 -7.18 -9.14
CA ASN A 164 10.95 -8.42 -9.60
C ASN A 164 11.91 -9.05 -8.57
N SER A 165 12.02 -8.48 -7.37
CA SER A 165 12.80 -9.06 -6.28
C SER A 165 12.27 -10.43 -5.87
N LYS A 166 13.16 -11.27 -5.31
CA LYS A 166 12.77 -12.55 -4.70
C LYS A 166 12.19 -12.36 -3.29
N GLU A 167 12.34 -11.17 -2.71
CA GLU A 167 11.94 -10.86 -1.35
C GLU A 167 10.59 -10.15 -1.30
N ALA A 168 9.60 -10.77 -0.65
CA ALA A 168 8.24 -10.23 -0.53
C ALA A 168 8.19 -8.82 0.07
N LYS A 169 9.13 -8.48 0.96
CA LYS A 169 9.23 -7.15 1.57
C LYS A 169 9.49 -6.04 0.53
N HIS A 170 10.38 -6.30 -0.42
CA HIS A 170 10.69 -5.36 -1.51
C HIS A 170 9.48 -5.21 -2.44
N GLN A 171 8.85 -6.33 -2.80
CA GLN A 171 7.65 -6.35 -3.63
C GLN A 171 6.50 -5.59 -2.99
N ASN A 172 6.25 -5.81 -1.69
CA ASN A 172 5.23 -5.13 -0.91
C ASN A 172 5.46 -3.62 -0.87
N ALA A 173 6.68 -3.20 -0.55
CA ALA A 173 7.00 -1.77 -0.47
C ALA A 173 6.81 -1.06 -1.83
N ALA A 174 7.18 -1.72 -2.93
CA ALA A 174 6.96 -1.19 -4.28
C ALA A 174 5.46 -1.09 -4.64
N LEU A 175 4.68 -2.14 -4.38
CA LEU A 175 3.22 -2.14 -4.61
C LEU A 175 2.52 -1.06 -3.78
N LEU A 176 2.85 -0.95 -2.50
CA LEU A 176 2.27 0.04 -1.59
C LEU A 176 2.63 1.47 -2.02
N LEU A 177 3.88 1.72 -2.41
CA LEU A 177 4.29 3.02 -2.96
C LEU A 177 3.43 3.38 -4.18
N MET A 178 3.32 2.49 -5.16
CA MET A 178 2.52 2.74 -6.36
C MET A 178 1.05 2.98 -6.01
N ALA A 179 0.50 2.20 -5.09
CA ALA A 179 -0.87 2.39 -4.60
C ALA A 179 -1.06 3.78 -3.97
N SER A 180 -0.11 4.25 -3.15
CA SER A 180 -0.19 5.59 -2.55
C SER A 180 -0.17 6.70 -3.60
N ILE A 181 0.64 6.56 -4.66
CA ILE A 181 0.70 7.54 -5.77
C ILE A 181 -0.65 7.60 -6.49
N VAL A 182 -1.24 6.45 -6.83
CA VAL A 182 -2.55 6.37 -7.51
C VAL A 182 -3.65 7.03 -6.66
N ARG A 183 -3.67 6.76 -5.35
CA ARG A 183 -4.67 7.31 -4.41
C ARG A 183 -4.60 8.82 -4.20
N ARG A 184 -3.55 9.50 -4.67
CA ARG A 184 -3.44 10.97 -4.55
C ARG A 184 -4.45 11.69 -5.42
N GLY A 185 -4.89 11.09 -6.52
CA GLY A 185 -5.97 11.62 -7.33
C GLY A 185 -5.98 11.17 -8.78
N SER A 186 -7.03 11.55 -9.49
CA SER A 186 -7.31 11.05 -10.83
C SER A 186 -6.29 11.43 -11.90
N GLY A 187 -5.56 12.53 -11.72
CA GLY A 187 -4.43 12.92 -12.58
C GLY A 187 -3.29 11.91 -12.49
N LEU A 188 -2.74 11.72 -11.29
CA LEU A 188 -1.66 10.76 -11.03
C LEU A 188 -2.09 9.32 -11.35
N ALA A 189 -3.32 8.93 -11.02
CA ALA A 189 -3.84 7.62 -11.40
C ALA A 189 -3.85 7.41 -12.93
N SER A 190 -4.21 8.45 -13.70
CA SER A 190 -4.16 8.38 -15.17
C SER A 190 -2.73 8.32 -15.71
N GLU A 191 -1.77 8.94 -15.04
CA GLU A 191 -0.34 8.88 -15.43
C GLU A 191 0.26 7.52 -15.12
N VAL A 192 0.04 6.98 -13.93
CA VAL A 192 0.45 5.61 -13.60
C VAL A 192 -0.19 4.63 -14.58
N ALA A 193 -1.47 4.77 -14.90
CA ALA A 193 -2.13 3.92 -15.88
C ALA A 193 -1.50 3.96 -17.28
N LYS A 194 -0.93 5.10 -17.68
CA LYS A 194 -0.25 5.23 -18.98
C LYS A 194 1.19 4.71 -18.97
N SER A 195 1.90 4.88 -17.87
CA SER A 195 3.34 4.58 -17.78
C SER A 195 3.61 3.18 -17.24
N PHE A 196 2.70 2.61 -16.45
CA PHE A 196 2.90 1.32 -15.80
C PHE A 196 2.55 0.15 -16.73
N ASP A 197 3.43 -0.85 -16.85
CA ASP A 197 3.14 -2.10 -17.55
C ASP A 197 2.23 -3.03 -16.75
N PHE A 198 0.96 -3.15 -17.16
CA PHE A 198 -0.02 -4.03 -16.53
C PHE A 198 0.10 -5.51 -16.93
N LYS A 199 1.04 -5.85 -17.82
CA LYS A 199 1.24 -7.21 -18.34
C LYS A 199 2.45 -7.91 -17.70
N LEU A 200 2.92 -7.40 -16.57
CA LEU A 200 4.06 -7.98 -15.86
C LEU A 200 3.77 -9.45 -15.50
N PRO A 201 4.59 -10.41 -15.96
CA PRO A 201 4.36 -11.84 -15.70
C PRO A 201 4.32 -12.19 -14.21
N ILE A 202 5.00 -11.38 -13.38
CA ILE A 202 5.09 -11.57 -11.93
C ILE A 202 3.75 -11.38 -11.21
N PHE A 203 2.74 -10.77 -11.84
CA PHE A 203 1.42 -10.58 -11.24
C PHE A 203 0.74 -11.89 -10.86
N SER A 204 0.89 -12.94 -11.67
CA SER A 204 0.41 -14.27 -11.33
C SER A 204 0.95 -14.75 -9.97
N LYS A 205 2.25 -14.61 -9.76
CA LYS A 205 2.94 -14.95 -8.50
C LYS A 205 2.56 -14.01 -7.35
N LEU A 206 2.42 -12.71 -7.60
CA LEU A 206 2.05 -11.75 -6.55
C LEU A 206 0.62 -11.97 -6.04
N ALA A 207 -0.26 -12.43 -6.93
CA ALA A 207 -1.64 -12.80 -6.65
C ALA A 207 -1.78 -14.20 -6.01
N GLU A 208 -0.73 -15.04 -6.01
CA GLU A 208 -0.82 -16.39 -5.46
C GLU A 208 -1.29 -16.37 -4.01
N TYR A 209 -2.39 -17.07 -3.76
CA TYR A 209 -2.80 -17.43 -2.42
C TYR A 209 -2.03 -18.68 -1.99
N ARG A 210 -1.16 -18.55 -0.99
CA ARG A 210 -0.50 -19.71 -0.39
C ARG A 210 -1.39 -20.26 0.72
N GLN A 211 -2.12 -21.35 0.42
CA GLN A 211 -2.74 -22.16 1.46
C GLN A 211 -1.67 -22.53 2.49
N LYS A 212 -1.99 -22.32 3.78
CA LYS A 212 -1.15 -22.66 4.93
C LYS A 212 -0.82 -24.16 4.95
N GLN A 213 0.08 -24.61 4.09
CA GLN A 213 0.74 -25.89 4.25
C GLN A 213 2.00 -25.64 5.07
N SER A 214 1.93 -26.08 6.32
CA SER A 214 2.90 -25.96 7.41
C SER A 214 2.95 -24.60 8.11
N GLU A 215 2.68 -24.62 9.41
CA GLU A 215 2.79 -23.53 10.40
C GLU A 215 4.23 -23.02 10.60
N LYS A 216 5.14 -23.25 9.66
CA LYS A 216 6.54 -22.83 9.78
C LYS A 216 6.80 -21.63 8.86
N LYS A 217 6.80 -20.46 9.50
CA LYS A 217 7.10 -19.11 9.00
C LYS A 217 5.92 -18.44 8.28
N ARG A 218 5.31 -17.45 8.96
CA ARG A 218 4.41 -16.43 8.39
C ARG A 218 5.13 -15.70 7.24
N LYS A 219 5.21 -16.34 6.08
CA LYS A 219 5.87 -15.75 4.91
C LYS A 219 4.97 -14.60 4.46
N HIS A 220 5.43 -13.36 4.61
CA HIS A 220 4.71 -12.15 4.21
C HIS A 220 4.09 -12.36 2.82
N SER A 221 2.77 -12.52 2.77
CA SER A 221 2.08 -12.69 1.49
C SER A 221 2.10 -11.35 0.75
N THR A 222 2.43 -11.39 -0.54
CA THR A 222 2.36 -10.22 -1.42
C THR A 222 0.94 -9.92 -1.87
N ARG A 223 0.01 -10.85 -1.66
CA ARG A 223 -1.36 -10.80 -2.16
C ARG A 223 -2.10 -9.56 -1.68
N LYS A 224 -2.05 -9.24 -0.38
CA LYS A 224 -2.73 -8.05 0.18
C LYS A 224 -2.23 -6.75 -0.46
N SER A 225 -0.90 -6.57 -0.56
CA SER A 225 -0.30 -5.39 -1.22
C SER A 225 -0.64 -5.33 -2.72
N PHE A 226 -0.71 -6.47 -3.40
CA PHE A 226 -1.09 -6.56 -4.80
C PHE A 226 -2.55 -6.13 -5.02
N ILE A 227 -3.46 -6.65 -4.19
CA ILE A 227 -4.87 -6.24 -4.18
C ILE A 227 -4.97 -4.74 -3.89
N TRP A 228 -4.28 -4.24 -2.87
CA TRP A 228 -4.27 -2.82 -2.53
C TRP A 228 -3.76 -1.93 -3.66
N PHE A 229 -2.79 -2.38 -4.44
CA PHE A 229 -2.32 -1.66 -5.62
C PHE A 229 -3.37 -1.67 -6.74
N ALA A 230 -3.88 -2.83 -7.11
CA ALA A 230 -4.88 -2.93 -8.18
C ALA A 230 -6.15 -2.12 -7.84
N MET A 231 -6.68 -2.31 -6.63
CA MET A 231 -7.90 -1.65 -6.18
C MET A 231 -7.73 -0.13 -6.02
N SER A 232 -6.50 0.38 -5.84
CA SER A 232 -6.26 1.84 -5.78
C SER A 232 -6.74 2.60 -7.01
N PHE A 233 -6.72 1.97 -8.21
CA PHE A 233 -7.27 2.59 -9.42
C PHE A 233 -8.79 2.65 -9.39
N LEU A 234 -9.44 1.64 -8.79
CA LEU A 234 -10.91 1.59 -8.67
C LEU A 234 -11.42 2.59 -7.63
N GLU A 235 -10.69 2.76 -6.53
CA GLU A 235 -11.00 3.76 -5.49
C GLU A 235 -11.13 5.20 -6.04
N VAL A 236 -10.32 5.55 -7.05
CA VAL A 236 -10.32 6.87 -7.68
C VAL A 236 -11.65 7.16 -8.39
N GLY A 237 -12.36 6.14 -8.86
CA GLY A 237 -13.73 6.28 -9.37
C GLY A 237 -13.89 7.06 -10.68
N LYS A 238 -12.81 7.37 -11.41
CA LYS A 238 -12.90 8.14 -12.67
C LYS A 238 -13.42 7.24 -13.81
N PRO A 239 -14.58 7.50 -14.44
CA PRO A 239 -15.25 6.53 -15.34
C PRO A 239 -14.38 6.03 -16.50
N GLY A 240 -13.72 6.95 -17.21
CA GLY A 240 -12.83 6.58 -18.32
C GLY A 240 -11.60 5.78 -17.89
N LEU A 241 -11.10 6.03 -16.67
CA LEU A 241 -10.01 5.25 -16.08
C LEU A 241 -10.51 3.87 -15.66
N LEU A 242 -11.64 3.78 -14.96
CA LEU A 242 -12.25 2.53 -14.52
C LEU A 242 -12.44 1.56 -15.69
N ARG A 243 -13.04 2.04 -16.78
CA ARG A 243 -13.25 1.24 -17.98
C ARG A 243 -11.94 0.68 -18.54
N TRP A 244 -10.89 1.49 -18.58
CA TRP A 244 -9.60 1.10 -19.14
C TRP A 244 -8.82 0.15 -18.22
N VAL A 245 -8.78 0.42 -16.91
CA VAL A 245 -8.03 -0.42 -15.95
C VAL A 245 -8.68 -1.79 -15.80
N LEU A 246 -10.01 -1.86 -15.77
CA LEU A 246 -10.72 -3.14 -15.67
C LEU A 246 -10.47 -4.04 -16.89
N GLN A 247 -10.05 -3.50 -18.05
CA GLN A 247 -9.66 -4.32 -19.20
C GLN A 247 -8.30 -5.01 -19.02
N GLN A 248 -7.51 -4.65 -18.00
CA GLN A 248 -6.21 -5.27 -17.70
C GLN A 248 -6.42 -6.62 -17.01
N LYS A 249 -6.75 -7.64 -17.80
CA LYS A 249 -7.15 -8.97 -17.33
C LYS A 249 -6.09 -9.62 -16.44
N GLU A 250 -4.81 -9.45 -16.76
CA GLU A 250 -3.67 -10.02 -16.04
C GLU A 250 -3.61 -9.55 -14.58
N MET A 251 -3.96 -8.29 -14.32
CA MET A 251 -4.00 -7.73 -12.98
C MET A 251 -5.28 -8.15 -12.25
N TYR A 252 -6.46 -7.87 -12.83
CA TYR A 252 -7.73 -8.02 -12.12
C TYR A 252 -8.21 -9.46 -11.98
N SER A 253 -7.81 -10.37 -12.88
CA SER A 253 -8.02 -11.80 -12.64
C SER A 253 -7.29 -12.26 -11.39
N GLY A 254 -6.06 -11.79 -11.14
CA GLY A 254 -5.30 -12.11 -9.93
C GLY A 254 -5.96 -11.59 -8.64
N VAL A 255 -6.65 -10.44 -8.70
CA VAL A 255 -7.38 -9.87 -7.56
C VAL A 255 -8.60 -10.73 -7.22
N PHE A 256 -9.46 -10.99 -8.20
CA PHE A 256 -10.75 -11.64 -7.97
C PHE A 256 -10.61 -13.16 -7.80
N CYS A 257 -9.64 -13.79 -8.46
CA CYS A 257 -9.35 -15.20 -8.24
C CYS A 257 -8.82 -15.43 -6.82
N GLY A 258 -9.49 -16.31 -6.09
CA GLY A 258 -9.12 -16.64 -4.72
C GLY A 258 -9.51 -15.59 -3.67
N LEU A 259 -10.26 -14.55 -4.04
CA LEU A 259 -10.72 -13.49 -3.13
C LEU A 259 -11.43 -14.08 -1.90
N GLY A 260 -12.19 -15.14 -2.11
CA GLY A 260 -12.90 -15.80 -1.01
C GLY A 260 -12.03 -16.48 0.04
N ASN A 261 -10.71 -16.55 -0.15
CA ASN A 261 -9.76 -17.07 0.83
C ASN A 261 -8.95 -15.97 1.52
N ASP A 262 -9.14 -14.70 1.16
CA ASP A 262 -8.49 -13.57 1.84
C ASP A 262 -9.16 -13.28 3.20
N ASP A 263 -8.49 -12.47 4.02
CA ASP A 263 -9.05 -11.97 5.28
C ASP A 263 -10.28 -11.07 5.05
N ASP A 264 -11.21 -11.08 6.01
CA ASP A 264 -12.48 -10.34 5.91
C ASP A 264 -12.29 -8.85 5.59
N GLU A 265 -11.24 -8.22 6.13
CA GLU A 265 -10.89 -6.82 5.82
C GLU A 265 -10.59 -6.63 4.33
N THR A 266 -9.80 -7.54 3.74
CA THR A 266 -9.47 -7.50 2.31
C THR A 266 -10.71 -7.75 1.45
N VAL A 267 -11.56 -8.71 1.85
CA VAL A 267 -12.80 -9.02 1.13
C VAL A 267 -13.77 -7.84 1.18
N ASP A 268 -14.04 -7.28 2.36
CA ASP A 268 -14.91 -6.13 2.54
C ASP A 268 -14.39 -4.91 1.76
N TYR A 269 -13.08 -4.64 1.83
CA TYR A 269 -12.45 -3.56 1.07
C TYR A 269 -12.69 -3.70 -0.44
N VAL A 270 -12.52 -4.90 -1.00
CA VAL A 270 -12.75 -5.14 -2.44
C VAL A 270 -14.22 -4.97 -2.79
N LEU A 271 -15.12 -5.63 -2.06
CA LEU A 271 -16.56 -5.61 -2.34
C LEU A 271 -17.15 -4.22 -2.17
N SER A 272 -16.81 -3.50 -1.10
CA SER A 272 -17.24 -2.13 -0.86
C SER A 272 -16.72 -1.19 -1.94
N THR A 273 -15.47 -1.33 -2.39
CA THR A 273 -14.95 -0.50 -3.50
C THR A 273 -15.69 -0.76 -4.81
N LEU A 274 -16.00 -2.02 -5.13
CA LEU A 274 -16.77 -2.35 -6.33
C LEU A 274 -18.18 -1.79 -6.26
N ARG A 275 -18.87 -1.96 -5.14
CA ARG A 275 -20.20 -1.39 -4.89
C ARG A 275 -20.21 0.12 -5.06
N ASP A 276 -19.26 0.81 -4.41
CA ASP A 276 -19.31 2.27 -4.27
C ASP A 276 -18.71 3.04 -5.45
N ARG A 277 -17.87 2.39 -6.27
CA ARG A 277 -17.14 3.05 -7.36
C ARG A 277 -17.37 2.46 -8.74
N VAL A 278 -17.71 1.18 -8.84
CA VAL A 278 -17.80 0.46 -10.13
C VAL A 278 -19.26 0.14 -10.48
N LEU A 279 -20.05 -0.32 -9.51
CA LEU A 279 -21.45 -0.70 -9.70
C LEU A 279 -22.41 0.50 -9.56
N THR A 280 -21.94 1.69 -9.91
CA THR A 280 -22.75 2.91 -9.89
C THR A 280 -23.04 3.38 -11.32
N PRO A 281 -24.16 4.06 -11.58
CA PRO A 281 -24.50 4.58 -12.92
C PRO A 281 -23.41 5.50 -13.50
N GLU A 282 -22.70 6.22 -12.64
CA GLU A 282 -21.67 7.19 -13.00
C GLU A 282 -20.39 6.52 -13.50
N SER A 283 -20.13 5.26 -13.14
CA SER A 283 -18.91 4.55 -13.52
C SER A 283 -18.80 4.31 -15.04
N LEU A 284 -19.95 4.32 -15.75
CA LEU A 284 -20.08 4.00 -17.17
C LEU A 284 -19.39 2.67 -17.56
N VAL A 285 -19.25 1.76 -16.60
CA VAL A 285 -18.80 0.38 -16.81
C VAL A 285 -20.05 -0.43 -17.19
N PRO A 286 -20.05 -1.15 -18.33
CA PRO A 286 -21.20 -1.94 -18.73
C PRO A 286 -21.53 -3.00 -17.66
N THR A 287 -22.74 -2.91 -17.09
CA THR A 287 -23.23 -3.85 -16.07
C THR A 287 -23.59 -5.22 -16.65
N TRP A 288 -23.73 -5.34 -17.98
CA TRP A 288 -24.29 -6.53 -18.65
C TRP A 288 -23.61 -6.93 -19.97
N SER A 289 -22.37 -6.52 -20.23
CA SER A 289 -21.68 -7.01 -21.43
C SER A 289 -21.22 -8.46 -21.20
N SER A 290 -21.88 -9.40 -21.89
CA SER A 290 -21.56 -10.83 -22.03
C SER A 290 -20.17 -11.13 -22.63
N GLU A 291 -19.32 -10.11 -22.84
CA GLU A 291 -17.98 -10.23 -23.40
C GLU A 291 -16.87 -10.10 -22.35
N CYS A 292 -17.21 -9.75 -21.10
CA CYS A 292 -16.23 -9.63 -20.04
C CYS A 292 -16.11 -10.92 -19.21
N SER A 293 -15.15 -11.77 -19.55
CA SER A 293 -14.72 -12.93 -18.75
C SER A 293 -14.34 -12.58 -17.29
N LEU A 294 -14.13 -11.28 -16.98
CA LEU A 294 -13.94 -10.78 -15.62
C LEU A 294 -15.22 -10.80 -14.78
N TRP A 295 -16.38 -10.66 -15.42
CA TRP A 295 -17.67 -10.79 -14.73
C TRP A 295 -17.92 -12.24 -14.32
N GLU A 296 -17.47 -13.24 -15.08
CA GLU A 296 -17.56 -14.65 -14.65
C GLU A 296 -16.68 -14.92 -13.42
N CYS A 297 -15.48 -14.34 -13.33
CA CYS A 297 -14.64 -14.39 -12.13
C CYS A 297 -15.26 -13.62 -10.95
N TYR A 298 -15.85 -12.44 -11.21
CA TYR A 298 -16.58 -11.65 -10.21
C TYR A 298 -17.81 -12.39 -9.70
N PHE A 299 -18.69 -12.88 -10.58
CA PHE A 299 -19.88 -13.65 -10.23
C PHE A 299 -19.51 -15.00 -9.62
N GLY A 300 -18.37 -15.61 -9.97
CA GLY A 300 -17.85 -16.80 -9.30
C GLY A 300 -17.40 -16.53 -7.87
N ALA A 301 -16.67 -15.43 -7.64
CA ALA A 301 -16.24 -14.99 -6.31
C ALA A 301 -17.42 -14.53 -5.43
N VAL A 302 -18.36 -13.79 -6.01
CA VAL A 302 -19.62 -13.41 -5.38
C VAL A 302 -20.45 -14.67 -5.11
N ASN A 303 -20.63 -15.61 -6.04
CA ASN A 303 -21.42 -16.82 -5.76
C ASN A 303 -20.83 -17.72 -4.66
N GLN A 304 -19.50 -17.78 -4.51
CA GLN A 304 -18.87 -18.58 -3.44
C GLN A 304 -19.07 -17.98 -2.03
N HIS A 305 -19.29 -16.67 -1.91
CA HIS A 305 -19.47 -15.98 -0.62
C HIS A 305 -20.92 -15.55 -0.34
N PHE A 306 -21.67 -15.14 -1.36
CA PHE A 306 -23.01 -14.55 -1.23
C PHE A 306 -24.13 -15.58 -1.04
N TRP A 307 -23.92 -16.86 -1.37
CA TRP A 307 -24.92 -17.94 -1.18
C TRP A 307 -24.77 -18.73 0.13
N LYS A 308 -24.03 -18.19 1.12
CA LYS A 308 -23.98 -18.77 2.48
C LYS A 308 -24.60 -17.89 3.58
N GLY A 309 -25.22 -16.76 3.26
CA GLY A 309 -25.87 -15.93 4.27
C GLY A 309 -26.89 -14.97 3.68
N GLU A 310 -28.12 -15.07 4.17
CA GLU A 310 -29.31 -14.30 3.79
C GLU A 310 -29.08 -12.79 3.72
N TRP A 311 -29.39 -12.18 2.56
CA TRP A 311 -29.96 -10.83 2.52
C TRP A 311 -31.49 -10.96 2.47
N ARG A 312 -32.13 -11.12 3.64
CA ARG A 312 -33.55 -10.78 3.80
C ARG A 312 -33.66 -9.33 4.26
N ALA A 313 -34.64 -8.65 3.67
CA ALA A 313 -35.09 -7.27 3.90
C ALA A 313 -34.14 -6.21 3.30
N CYS A 314 -34.56 -5.33 2.38
CA CYS A 314 -35.83 -4.64 2.31
C CYS A 314 -36.32 -4.46 0.86
N SER A 315 -37.45 -5.07 0.54
CA SER A 315 -38.40 -4.51 -0.43
C SER A 315 -39.79 -4.97 -0.01
N GLY A 316 -40.33 -4.27 0.99
CA GLY A 316 -41.76 -4.28 1.26
C GLY A 316 -42.44 -3.47 0.17
N VAL A 317 -42.92 -4.14 -0.88
CA VAL A 317 -44.05 -3.67 -1.69
C VAL A 317 -44.88 -4.91 -2.01
N GLY A 318 -46.16 -4.82 -1.64
CA GLY A 318 -47.08 -5.94 -1.56
C GLY A 318 -47.29 -6.71 -2.86
N THR A 319 -47.42 -8.01 -2.68
CA THR A 319 -48.03 -8.95 -3.61
C THR A 319 -49.50 -8.59 -3.87
N GLN A 320 -49.81 -8.24 -5.12
CA GLN A 320 -51.04 -8.60 -5.83
C GLN A 320 -50.56 -8.89 -7.26
N GLY A 321 -50.62 -10.10 -7.82
CA GLY A 321 -51.77 -10.98 -7.90
C GLY A 321 -52.39 -10.83 -9.29
N SER A 322 -51.82 -11.48 -10.31
CA SER A 322 -52.54 -11.69 -11.58
C SER A 322 -52.05 -12.95 -12.28
N THR A 323 -52.88 -13.97 -12.18
CA THR A 323 -52.88 -15.22 -12.93
C THR A 323 -53.03 -14.98 -14.43
N TYR A 324 -52.18 -15.62 -15.24
CA TYR A 324 -52.38 -15.77 -16.68
C TYR A 324 -53.51 -16.77 -16.94
N GLY A 325 -54.53 -16.33 -17.66
CA GLY A 325 -55.58 -17.16 -18.24
C GLY A 325 -55.47 -17.14 -19.77
N LEU A 326 -55.40 -18.33 -20.35
CA LEU A 326 -55.41 -18.63 -21.77
C LEU A 326 -56.67 -18.07 -22.46
N HIS A 327 -56.50 -17.43 -23.61
CA HIS A 327 -57.24 -17.78 -24.83
C HIS A 327 -56.52 -17.31 -26.10
#